data_AF-A0A970ZEU8-F1
#
_entry.id   AF-A0A970ZEU8-F1
#
_cell.length_a   1.000
_cell.length_b   1.000
_cell.length_c   1.000
_cell.angle_alpha   90.00
_cell.angle_beta   90.00
_cell.angle_gamma   90.00
#
_symmetry.space_group_name_H-M   'P 1'
#
loop_
_entity.id
_entity.type
_entity.pdbx_description
1 polymer ?
#
loop_
_entity_poly.entity_id
_entity_poly.type
_entity_poly.pdbx_seq_one_letter_code
_entity_poly.pdbx_strand_id
1 'polypeptide(L)'
;LSEHFERLSRGESIAVPKYIFAEQRRSDAPSGTIKLGKNDIVVAEGIHALNDELTSAHPEALKLYISARSNVENNGEVCFKGTWMRLVRRVVRDNLFRGASPAYTFGLWANVRRGEKVNISPFKDKADWKFDSSFPYEVCVMKSVAQKMFLDIPEGTDRYEELKTIYPAFDLFETIDPKLILPNSLLTEFLGGGIYKY
;
A
#
# COMPACT_ATOMS: atom_id res chain seq x y z
N LEU A 1 7.62 19.40 1.36
CA LEU A 1 6.56 18.88 2.25
C LEU A 1 6.56 19.66 3.56
N SER A 2 7.69 19.80 4.25
CA SER A 2 7.80 20.61 5.48
C SER A 2 7.30 22.05 5.32
N GLU A 3 7.68 22.73 4.23
CA GLU A 3 7.15 24.08 3.91
C GLU A 3 5.61 24.11 3.84
N HIS A 4 4.97 23.07 3.30
CA HIS A 4 3.51 23.02 3.24
C HIS A 4 2.90 22.88 4.63
N PHE A 5 3.48 22.08 5.52
CA PHE A 5 3.01 21.96 6.90
C PHE A 5 3.20 23.25 7.70
N GLU A 6 4.34 23.92 7.55
CA GLU A 6 4.59 25.21 8.18
C GLU A 6 3.60 26.29 7.73
N ARG A 7 3.25 26.31 6.44
CA ARG A 7 2.25 27.24 5.92
C ARG A 7 0.86 26.92 6.47
N LEU A 8 0.47 25.65 6.46
CA LEU A 8 -0.79 25.22 7.03
C LEU A 8 -0.89 25.51 8.54
N SER A 9 0.19 25.35 9.32
CA SER A 9 0.21 25.64 10.75
C SER A 9 0.08 27.13 11.07
N ARG A 10 0.48 28.00 10.14
CA ARG A 10 0.22 29.46 10.19
C ARG A 10 -1.15 29.85 9.66
N GLY A 11 -1.99 28.89 9.28
CA GLY A 11 -3.32 29.14 8.71
C GLY A 11 -3.28 29.66 7.27
N GLU A 12 -2.17 29.49 6.56
CA GLU A 12 -2.06 29.84 5.15
C GLU A 12 -2.64 28.75 4.24
N SER A 13 -2.98 29.13 3.01
CA SER A 13 -3.41 28.18 1.98
C SER A 13 -2.22 27.57 1.24
N ILE A 14 -2.25 26.26 0.98
CA ILE A 14 -1.28 25.57 0.12
C ILE A 14 -1.93 25.02 -1.15
N ALA A 15 -1.17 24.95 -2.24
CA ALA A 15 -1.55 24.17 -3.42
C ALA A 15 -1.03 22.74 -3.26
N VAL A 16 -1.93 21.76 -3.27
CA VAL A 16 -1.58 20.36 -3.00
C VAL A 16 -0.95 19.75 -4.26
N PRO A 17 0.31 19.25 -4.18
CA PRO A 17 0.94 18.56 -5.30
C PRO A 17 0.15 17.31 -5.69
N LYS A 18 -0.02 17.10 -7.00
CA LYS A 18 -0.65 15.89 -7.54
C LYS A 18 0.38 15.04 -8.25
N TYR A 19 0.40 13.74 -7.94
CA TYR A 19 1.20 12.76 -8.68
C TYR A 19 0.28 11.90 -9.55
N ILE A 20 0.63 11.71 -10.82
CA ILE A 20 -0.13 10.91 -11.78
C ILE A 20 0.58 9.57 -11.91
N PHE A 21 0.02 8.53 -11.28
CA PHE A 21 0.64 7.21 -11.25
C PHE A 21 0.81 6.58 -12.63
N ALA A 22 -0.19 6.72 -13.51
CA ALA A 22 -0.14 6.18 -14.87
C ALA A 22 0.98 6.79 -15.73
N GLU A 23 1.33 8.05 -15.47
CA GLU A 23 2.40 8.78 -16.18
C GLU A 23 3.72 8.83 -15.41
N GLN A 24 3.74 8.29 -14.19
CA GLN A 24 4.87 8.26 -13.27
C GLN A 24 5.53 9.63 -13.01
N ARG A 25 4.76 10.70 -13.10
CA ARG A 25 5.26 12.07 -12.90
C ARG A 25 4.36 12.91 -12.02
N ARG A 26 4.92 13.99 -11.51
CA ARG A 26 4.14 15.06 -10.89
C ARG A 26 3.33 15.77 -11.98
N SER A 27 2.06 16.06 -11.69
CA SER A 27 1.22 16.91 -12.52
C SER A 27 1.67 18.35 -12.42
N ASP A 28 1.59 19.07 -13.54
CA ASP A 28 1.85 20.52 -13.59
C ASP A 28 0.74 21.31 -12.88
N ALA A 29 -0.45 20.71 -12.73
CA ALA A 29 -1.57 21.27 -11.99
C ALA A 29 -1.67 20.66 -10.57
N PRO A 30 -1.96 21.47 -9.54
CA PRO A 30 -2.26 20.95 -8.21
C PRO A 30 -3.58 20.18 -8.21
N SER A 31 -3.78 19.29 -7.23
CA SER A 31 -5.08 18.63 -7.03
C SER A 31 -6.13 19.57 -6.43
N GLY A 32 -5.68 20.65 -5.80
CA GLY A 32 -6.54 21.67 -5.20
C GLY A 32 -5.77 22.56 -4.24
N THR A 33 -6.51 23.37 -3.49
CA THR A 33 -5.97 24.23 -2.43
C THR A 33 -6.55 23.82 -1.08
N ILE A 34 -5.70 23.74 -0.06
CA ILE A 34 -6.11 23.45 1.32
C ILE A 34 -5.76 24.65 2.20
N LYS A 35 -6.66 25.03 3.10
CA LYS A 35 -6.45 25.97 4.20
C LYS A 35 -7.14 25.40 5.43
N LEU A 36 -6.46 25.37 6.58
CA LEU A 36 -7.03 24.81 7.80
C LEU A 36 -7.91 25.82 8.53
N GLY A 37 -9.10 25.38 8.91
CA GLY A 37 -9.91 25.97 9.96
C GLY A 37 -9.40 25.60 11.35
N LYS A 38 -10.01 26.18 12.38
CA LYS A 38 -9.59 26.04 13.78
C LYS A 38 -9.58 24.59 14.29
N ASN A 39 -10.46 23.74 13.77
CA ASN A 39 -10.67 22.36 14.24
C ASN A 39 -10.35 21.32 13.14
N ASP A 40 -9.73 21.74 12.05
CA ASP A 40 -9.40 20.83 10.95
C ASP A 40 -8.18 19.98 11.31
N ILE A 41 -8.16 18.75 10.80
CA ILE A 41 -7.04 17.83 10.95
C ILE A 41 -6.41 17.62 9.58
N VAL A 42 -5.08 17.61 9.54
CA VAL A 42 -4.33 17.21 8.35
C VAL A 42 -3.83 15.78 8.53
N VAL A 43 -4.11 14.94 7.54
CA VAL A 43 -3.52 13.61 7.44
C VAL A 43 -2.40 13.66 6.40
N ALA A 44 -1.19 13.36 6.87
CA ALA A 44 0.00 13.22 6.05
C ALA A 44 0.31 11.74 5.85
N GLU A 45 0.13 11.22 4.64
CA GLU A 45 0.46 9.83 4.34
C GLU A 45 1.63 9.71 3.36
N GLY A 46 2.34 8.58 3.45
CA GLY A 46 3.46 8.27 2.56
C GLY A 46 4.51 7.39 3.22
N ILE A 47 5.38 6.81 2.40
CA ILE A 47 6.43 5.89 2.87
C ILE A 47 7.51 6.57 3.74
N HIS A 48 7.54 7.91 3.80
CA HIS A 48 8.46 8.68 4.63
C HIS A 48 7.77 9.43 5.77
N ALA A 49 6.47 9.19 6.01
CA ALA A 49 5.67 9.97 6.96
C ALA A 49 6.18 9.89 8.41
N LEU A 50 6.94 8.85 8.75
CA LEU A 50 7.53 8.65 10.08
C LEU A 50 8.99 9.10 10.18
N ASN A 51 9.58 9.64 9.10
CA ASN A 51 10.96 10.11 9.12
C ASN A 51 11.11 11.29 10.11
N ASP A 52 12.24 11.37 10.81
CA ASP A 52 12.55 12.43 11.77
C ASP A 52 12.62 13.80 11.11
N GLU A 53 13.06 13.87 9.86
CA GLU A 53 13.09 15.11 9.08
C GLU A 53 11.70 15.76 8.96
N LEU A 54 10.64 14.95 9.05
CA LEU A 54 9.27 15.41 9.05
C LEU A 54 8.70 15.48 10.49
N THR A 55 8.81 14.40 11.25
CA THR A 55 8.11 14.26 12.53
C THR A 55 8.74 15.06 13.66
N SER A 56 10.01 15.43 13.60
CA SER A 56 10.65 16.26 14.64
C SER A 56 10.12 17.70 14.62
N ALA A 57 9.68 18.19 13.45
CA ALA A 57 9.05 19.51 13.33
C ALA A 57 7.61 19.54 13.86
N HIS A 58 7.00 18.37 14.05
CA HIS A 58 5.60 18.20 14.47
C HIS A 58 5.49 17.20 15.62
N PRO A 59 6.06 17.50 16.81
CA PRO A 59 6.00 16.61 17.96
C PRO A 59 4.57 16.34 18.45
N GLU A 60 3.61 17.22 18.12
CA GLU A 60 2.19 17.10 18.43
C GLU A 60 1.44 16.08 17.55
N ALA A 61 2.05 15.65 16.43
CA ALA A 61 1.38 14.77 15.48
C ALA A 61 1.21 13.35 16.04
N LEU A 62 -0.01 12.81 15.92
CA LEU A 62 -0.27 11.38 16.13
C LEU A 62 0.31 10.58 14.95
N LYS A 63 1.19 9.64 15.26
CA LYS A 63 1.95 8.85 14.28
C LYS A 63 1.36 7.46 14.13
N LEU A 64 0.93 7.13 12.91
CA LEU A 64 0.35 5.83 12.58
C LEU A 64 1.29 5.05 11.65
N TYR A 65 1.50 3.77 11.97
CA TYR A 65 2.15 2.82 11.08
C TYR A 65 1.16 1.72 10.69
N ILE A 66 0.81 1.65 9.40
CA ILE A 66 -0.14 0.69 8.86
C ILE A 66 0.58 -0.24 7.89
N SER A 67 0.46 -1.56 8.07
CA SER A 67 1.07 -2.55 7.18
C SER A 67 0.34 -3.89 7.27
N ALA A 68 0.27 -4.66 6.18
CA ALA A 68 -0.18 -6.05 6.23
C ALA A 68 0.98 -6.93 6.70
N ARG A 69 0.97 -7.35 7.97
CA ARG A 69 2.13 -7.98 8.63
C ARG A 69 1.91 -9.45 8.94
N SER A 70 0.68 -9.86 9.22
CA SER A 70 0.39 -11.24 9.61
C SER A 70 0.69 -12.21 8.48
N ASN A 71 1.30 -13.33 8.85
CA ASN A 71 1.33 -14.52 8.01
C ASN A 71 -0.01 -15.24 8.14
N VAL A 72 -0.32 -16.08 7.16
CA VAL A 72 -1.36 -17.11 7.31
C VAL A 72 -0.67 -18.42 7.65
N GLU A 73 -1.18 -19.07 8.69
CA GLU A 73 -0.63 -20.30 9.25
C GLU A 73 -1.67 -21.42 9.18
N ASN A 74 -1.20 -22.64 8.94
CA ASN A 74 -1.99 -23.85 9.04
C ASN A 74 -1.28 -24.79 10.02
N ASN A 75 -1.94 -25.15 11.12
CA ASN A 75 -1.37 -25.99 12.19
C ASN A 75 0.00 -25.50 12.72
N GLY A 76 0.20 -24.18 12.81
CA GLY A 76 1.44 -23.57 13.30
C GLY A 76 2.56 -23.46 12.26
N GLU A 77 2.33 -23.89 11.02
CA GLU A 77 3.25 -23.70 9.91
C GLU A 77 2.79 -22.55 9.01
N VAL A 78 3.71 -21.66 8.65
CA VAL A 78 3.42 -20.54 7.73
C VAL A 78 3.16 -21.08 6.32
N CYS A 79 1.90 -21.02 5.90
CA CYS A 79 1.48 -21.43 4.56
C CYS A 79 1.42 -20.25 3.57
N PHE A 80 1.25 -19.01 4.06
CA PHE A 80 1.34 -17.82 3.23
C PHE A 80 1.98 -16.66 3.99
N LYS A 81 3.09 -16.12 3.45
CA LYS A 81 3.85 -15.06 4.13
C LYS A 81 3.16 -13.70 4.00
N GLY A 82 3.20 -12.88 5.05
CA GLY A 82 2.72 -11.50 4.99
C GLY A 82 3.44 -10.68 3.91
N THR A 83 4.73 -10.95 3.67
CA THR A 83 5.46 -10.32 2.55
C THR A 83 4.91 -10.69 1.18
N TRP A 84 4.42 -11.92 1.01
CA TRP A 84 3.77 -12.35 -0.23
C TRP A 84 2.43 -11.65 -0.37
N MET A 85 1.67 -11.52 0.72
CA MET A 85 0.37 -10.82 0.67
C MET A 85 0.53 -9.36 0.28
N ARG A 86 1.56 -8.68 0.81
CA ARG A 86 1.90 -7.31 0.43
C ARG A 86 2.24 -7.18 -1.06
N LEU A 87 2.99 -8.14 -1.61
CA LEU A 87 3.30 -8.17 -3.04
C LEU A 87 2.04 -8.39 -3.88
N VAL A 88 1.18 -9.34 -3.49
CA VAL A 88 -0.11 -9.62 -4.16
C VAL A 88 -1.00 -8.37 -4.16
N ARG A 89 -1.23 -7.75 -2.99
CA ARG A 89 -2.00 -6.49 -2.88
C ARG A 89 -1.45 -5.42 -3.83
N ARG A 90 -0.13 -5.32 -3.93
CA ARG A 90 0.53 -4.32 -4.77
C ARG A 90 0.34 -4.61 -6.24
N VAL A 91 0.57 -5.84 -6.70
CA VAL A 91 0.39 -6.24 -8.10
C VAL A 91 -1.06 -6.03 -8.53
N VAL A 92 -2.02 -6.48 -7.72
CA VAL A 92 -3.45 -6.34 -8.02
C VAL A 92 -3.85 -4.87 -8.11
N ARG A 93 -3.53 -4.06 -7.09
CA ARG A 93 -3.88 -2.62 -7.08
C ARG A 93 -3.19 -1.86 -8.22
N ASP A 94 -1.89 -2.09 -8.42
CA ASP A 94 -1.12 -1.32 -9.40
C ASP A 94 -1.58 -1.66 -10.83
N ASN A 95 -2.01 -2.90 -11.08
CA ASN A 95 -2.60 -3.29 -12.36
C ASN A 95 -4.00 -2.71 -12.58
N LEU A 96 -4.90 -2.82 -11.60
CA LEU A 96 -6.28 -2.36 -11.74
C LEU A 96 -6.41 -0.83 -11.76
N PHE A 97 -5.60 -0.12 -10.98
CA PHE A 97 -5.83 1.31 -10.70
C PHE A 97 -4.67 2.23 -11.06
N ARG A 98 -3.49 1.70 -11.40
CA ARG A 98 -2.30 2.53 -11.68
C ARG A 98 -1.71 2.33 -13.07
N GLY A 99 -2.30 1.47 -13.89
CA GLY A 99 -1.85 1.22 -15.26
C GLY A 99 -0.49 0.52 -15.34
N ALA A 100 -0.04 -0.12 -14.26
CA ALA A 100 1.22 -0.85 -14.25
C ALA A 100 1.01 -2.33 -14.59
N SER A 101 1.86 -2.91 -15.44
CA SER A 101 1.79 -4.35 -15.69
C SER A 101 2.19 -5.16 -14.45
N PRO A 102 1.70 -6.40 -14.30
CA PRO A 102 2.13 -7.29 -13.22
C PRO A 102 3.65 -7.49 -13.22
N ALA A 103 4.24 -7.73 -14.39
CA ALA A 103 5.68 -7.92 -14.56
C ALA A 103 6.49 -6.70 -14.10
N TYR A 104 6.05 -5.49 -14.47
CA TYR A 104 6.70 -4.24 -14.04
C TYR A 104 6.69 -4.11 -12.51
N THR A 105 5.51 -4.29 -11.90
CA THR A 105 5.34 -4.16 -10.45
C THR A 105 6.15 -5.21 -9.69
N PHE A 106 6.17 -6.44 -10.20
CA PHE A 106 6.89 -7.55 -9.62
C PHE A 106 8.41 -7.34 -9.69
N GLY A 107 8.94 -6.89 -10.83
CA GLY A 107 10.37 -6.59 -11.00
C GLY A 107 10.87 -5.49 -10.05
N LEU A 108 10.00 -4.56 -9.63
CA LEU A 108 10.35 -3.54 -8.64
C LEU A 108 10.43 -4.05 -7.20
N TRP A 109 10.01 -5.29 -6.91
CA TRP A 109 9.82 -5.76 -5.54
C TRP A 109 11.11 -5.72 -4.70
N ALA A 110 12.25 -6.08 -5.28
CA ALA A 110 13.54 -6.00 -4.59
C ALA A 110 13.88 -4.55 -4.19
N ASN A 111 13.63 -3.59 -5.08
CA ASN A 111 13.83 -2.17 -4.82
C ASN A 111 12.89 -1.66 -3.72
N VAL A 112 11.63 -2.09 -3.74
CA VAL A 112 10.64 -1.77 -2.72
C VAL A 112 11.10 -2.26 -1.35
N ARG A 113 11.52 -3.52 -1.25
CA ARG A 113 12.02 -4.12 0.00
C ARG A 113 13.28 -3.44 0.51
N ARG A 114 14.19 -3.05 -0.39
CA ARG A 114 15.37 -2.26 -0.04
C ARG A 114 14.96 -0.88 0.48
N GLY A 115 14.05 -0.19 -0.20
CA GLY A 115 13.52 1.11 0.22
C GLY A 115 12.85 1.05 1.59
N GLU A 116 12.08 0.00 1.88
CA GLU A 116 11.50 -0.26 3.20
C GLU A 116 12.56 -0.43 4.29
N LYS A 117 13.64 -1.15 3.99
CA LYS A 117 14.72 -1.39 4.96
C LYS A 117 15.45 -0.11 5.33
N VAL A 118 15.65 0.79 4.36
CA VAL A 118 16.36 2.05 4.56
C VAL A 118 15.45 3.14 5.15
N ASN A 119 14.24 3.28 4.63
CA ASN A 119 13.41 4.47 4.85
C ASN A 119 12.21 4.27 5.78
N ILE A 120 11.82 3.02 6.08
CA ILE A 120 10.63 2.72 6.89
C ILE A 120 11.01 1.98 8.16
N SER A 121 11.82 0.93 8.02
CA SER A 121 12.19 0.04 9.11
C SER A 121 12.86 0.74 10.30
N PRO A 122 13.73 1.76 10.10
CA PRO A 122 14.31 2.51 11.21
C PRO A 122 13.31 3.39 11.97
N PHE A 123 12.19 3.75 11.34
CA PHE A 123 11.25 4.76 11.85
C PHE A 123 9.91 4.18 12.31
N LYS A 124 9.53 2.98 11.85
CA LYS A 124 8.24 2.35 12.17
C LYS A 124 7.96 2.23 13.68
N ASP A 125 9.01 2.09 14.50
CA ASP A 125 8.88 1.92 15.94
C ASP A 125 8.67 3.23 16.69
N LYS A 126 8.70 4.37 15.97
CA LYS A 126 8.35 5.71 16.46
C LYS A 126 6.87 6.04 16.30
N ALA A 127 6.09 5.16 15.68
CA ALA A 127 4.65 5.33 15.59
C ALA A 127 3.99 5.10 16.94
N ASP A 128 3.04 5.95 17.30
CA ASP A 128 2.23 5.81 18.51
C ASP A 128 1.37 4.56 18.42
N TRP A 129 0.75 4.32 17.25
CA TRP A 129 -0.04 3.13 16.98
C TRP A 129 0.45 2.39 15.73
N LYS A 130 0.41 1.06 15.83
CA LYS A 130 0.74 0.14 14.73
C LYS A 130 -0.49 -0.70 14.42
N PHE A 131 -0.98 -0.60 13.20
CA PHE A 131 -2.16 -1.32 12.74
C PHE A 131 -1.75 -2.39 11.73
N ASP A 132 -2.12 -3.64 12.02
CA ASP A 132 -2.03 -4.71 11.02
C ASP A 132 -3.27 -4.68 10.14
N SER A 133 -3.08 -4.36 8.86
CA SER A 133 -4.17 -4.28 7.89
C SER A 133 -4.44 -5.59 7.16
N SER A 134 -3.82 -6.70 7.57
CA SER A 134 -4.10 -8.03 7.00
C SER A 134 -5.51 -8.52 7.36
N PHE A 135 -6.16 -9.22 6.44
CA PHE A 135 -7.42 -9.92 6.71
C PHE A 135 -7.20 -11.43 6.64
N PRO A 136 -7.73 -12.24 7.58
CA PRO A 136 -7.48 -13.69 7.59
C PRO A 136 -7.89 -14.42 6.29
N TYR A 137 -8.90 -13.91 5.59
CA TYR A 137 -9.47 -14.54 4.40
C TYR A 137 -9.01 -13.89 3.09
N GLU A 138 -8.13 -12.87 3.12
CA GLU A 138 -7.81 -12.13 1.89
C GLU A 138 -7.07 -12.96 0.84
N VAL A 139 -6.32 -13.99 1.25
CA VAL A 139 -5.67 -14.91 0.29
C VAL A 139 -6.71 -15.55 -0.60
N CYS A 140 -7.80 -16.04 -0.01
CA CYS A 140 -8.91 -16.69 -0.70
C CYS A 140 -9.61 -15.77 -1.71
N VAL A 141 -9.72 -14.49 -1.37
CA VAL A 141 -10.36 -13.48 -2.22
C VAL A 141 -9.45 -13.04 -3.36
N MET A 142 -8.18 -12.77 -3.04
CA MET A 142 -7.18 -12.27 -3.98
C MET A 142 -6.74 -13.34 -4.98
N LYS A 143 -6.79 -14.62 -4.61
CA LYS A 143 -6.33 -15.78 -5.40
C LYS A 143 -6.73 -15.71 -6.86
N SER A 144 -8.03 -15.60 -7.15
CA SER A 144 -8.56 -15.67 -8.52
C SER A 144 -8.09 -14.52 -9.42
N VAL A 145 -7.86 -13.34 -8.84
CA VAL A 145 -7.39 -12.15 -9.53
C VAL A 145 -5.87 -12.20 -9.71
N ALA A 146 -5.15 -12.54 -8.62
CA ALA A 146 -3.69 -12.59 -8.59
C ALA A 146 -3.12 -13.69 -9.50
N GLN A 147 -3.70 -14.90 -9.49
CA GLN A 147 -3.23 -16.00 -10.33
C GLN A 147 -3.27 -15.65 -11.82
N LYS A 148 -4.34 -14.99 -12.29
CA LYS A 148 -4.43 -14.52 -13.68
C LYS A 148 -3.31 -13.54 -14.03
N MET A 149 -3.10 -12.53 -13.17
CA MET A 149 -2.04 -11.53 -13.37
C MET A 149 -0.64 -12.13 -13.32
N PHE A 150 -0.46 -13.20 -12.55
CA PHE A 150 0.82 -13.89 -12.41
C PHE A 150 1.20 -14.71 -13.65
N LEU A 151 0.21 -15.19 -14.42
CA LEU A 151 0.46 -15.84 -15.72
C LEU A 151 1.05 -14.87 -16.76
N ASP A 152 0.78 -13.57 -16.62
CA ASP A 152 1.28 -12.53 -17.52
C ASP A 152 2.72 -12.10 -17.21
N ILE A 153 3.36 -12.67 -16.18
CA ILE A 153 4.73 -12.35 -15.79
C ILE A 153 5.68 -13.28 -16.56
N PRO A 154 6.54 -12.76 -17.47
CA PRO A 154 7.44 -13.60 -18.24
C PRO A 154 8.52 -14.25 -17.37
N GLU A 155 8.89 -15.47 -17.71
CA GLU A 155 10.10 -16.10 -17.19
C GLU A 155 11.33 -15.24 -17.55
N GLY A 156 12.21 -15.02 -16.56
CA GLY A 156 13.32 -14.07 -16.66
C GLY A 156 13.04 -12.69 -16.06
N THR A 157 11.82 -12.40 -15.62
CA THR A 157 11.54 -11.22 -14.79
C THR A 157 12.37 -11.29 -13.50
N ASP A 158 12.89 -10.16 -13.03
CA ASP A 158 13.57 -10.09 -11.74
C ASP A 158 12.72 -10.73 -10.64
N ARG A 159 13.35 -11.61 -9.85
CA ARG A 159 12.71 -12.36 -8.75
C ARG A 159 11.64 -13.37 -9.19
N TYR A 160 11.56 -13.77 -10.46
CA TYR A 160 10.60 -14.79 -10.93
C TYR A 160 10.59 -16.09 -10.09
N GLU A 161 11.71 -16.46 -9.46
CA GLU A 161 11.76 -17.59 -8.52
C GLU A 161 10.86 -17.42 -7.28
N GLU A 162 10.64 -16.19 -6.81
CA GLU A 162 9.68 -15.91 -5.75
C GLU A 162 8.25 -16.19 -6.22
N LEU A 163 7.94 -15.91 -7.50
CA LEU A 163 6.65 -16.22 -8.10
C LEU A 163 6.41 -17.74 -8.15
N LYS A 164 7.45 -18.52 -8.51
CA LYS A 164 7.40 -19.99 -8.50
C LYS A 164 7.08 -20.58 -7.11
N THR A 165 7.27 -19.80 -6.04
CA THR A 165 6.90 -20.21 -4.67
C THR A 165 5.51 -19.70 -4.28
N ILE A 166 5.19 -18.44 -4.61
CA ILE A 166 3.89 -17.82 -4.24
C ILE A 166 2.74 -18.47 -5.00
N TYR A 167 2.90 -18.71 -6.31
CA TYR A 167 1.84 -19.22 -7.17
C TYR A 167 1.25 -20.56 -6.67
N PRO A 168 2.04 -21.61 -6.39
CA PRO A 168 1.50 -22.87 -5.86
C PRO A 168 0.99 -22.74 -4.42
N ALA A 169 1.46 -21.76 -3.64
CA ALA A 169 0.96 -21.56 -2.28
C ALA A 169 -0.54 -21.17 -2.25
N PHE A 170 -1.07 -20.58 -3.33
CA PHE A 170 -2.50 -20.33 -3.47
C PHE A 170 -3.34 -21.62 -3.50
N ASP A 171 -2.78 -22.77 -3.87
CA ASP A 171 -3.52 -24.03 -3.96
C ASP A 171 -3.92 -24.58 -2.58
N LEU A 172 -3.31 -24.06 -1.51
CA LEU A 172 -3.70 -24.34 -0.12
C LEU A 172 -5.00 -23.63 0.31
N PHE A 173 -5.53 -22.74 -0.52
CA PHE A 173 -6.65 -21.86 -0.17
C PHE A 173 -7.84 -22.05 -1.11
N GLU A 174 -9.02 -22.14 -0.53
CA GLU A 174 -10.28 -22.07 -1.27
C GLU A 174 -10.48 -20.69 -1.90
N THR A 175 -11.16 -20.63 -3.03
CA THR A 175 -11.42 -19.35 -3.70
C THR A 175 -12.72 -18.75 -3.19
N ILE A 176 -12.68 -17.48 -2.76
CA ILE A 176 -13.86 -16.67 -2.49
C ILE A 176 -14.05 -15.71 -3.66
N ASP A 177 -15.23 -15.73 -4.30
CA ASP A 177 -15.56 -14.77 -5.36
C ASP A 177 -15.52 -13.34 -4.79
N PRO A 178 -14.71 -12.42 -5.37
CA PRO A 178 -14.69 -11.01 -4.98
C PRO A 178 -16.07 -10.33 -4.93
N LYS A 179 -17.07 -10.82 -5.68
CA LYS A 179 -18.45 -10.30 -5.64
C LYS A 179 -19.18 -10.57 -4.32
N LEU A 180 -18.71 -11.52 -3.51
CA LEU A 180 -19.26 -11.81 -2.19
C LEU A 180 -18.73 -10.85 -1.11
N ILE A 181 -17.75 -10.02 -1.46
CA ILE A 181 -17.18 -9.04 -0.54
C ILE A 181 -18.15 -7.89 -0.36
N LEU A 182 -18.43 -7.57 0.90
CA LEU A 182 -19.30 -6.45 1.23
C LEU A 182 -18.72 -5.15 0.67
N PRO A 183 -19.54 -4.26 0.06
CA PRO A 183 -19.06 -3.01 -0.52
C PRO A 183 -18.37 -2.05 0.45
N ASN A 184 -18.53 -2.23 1.76
CA ASN A 184 -17.85 -1.44 2.80
C ASN A 184 -16.58 -2.11 3.35
N SER A 185 -16.17 -3.28 2.85
CA SER A 185 -14.93 -3.94 3.23
C SER A 185 -13.72 -3.17 2.69
N LEU A 186 -12.67 -2.96 3.49
CA LEU A 186 -11.44 -2.32 2.99
C LEU A 186 -10.72 -3.15 1.93
N LEU A 187 -11.05 -4.43 1.75
CA LEU A 187 -10.52 -5.22 0.64
C LEU A 187 -10.96 -4.70 -0.73
N THR A 188 -12.09 -3.99 -0.82
CA THR A 188 -12.55 -3.37 -2.07
C THR A 188 -11.60 -2.26 -2.54
N GLU A 189 -10.76 -1.69 -1.68
CA GLU A 189 -9.73 -0.73 -2.08
C GLU A 189 -8.66 -1.34 -3.01
N PHE A 190 -8.49 -2.66 -2.94
CA PHE A 190 -7.55 -3.38 -3.79
C PHE A 190 -8.23 -4.04 -5.00
N LEU A 191 -9.53 -4.33 -4.91
CA LEU A 191 -10.28 -5.11 -5.91
C LEU A 191 -11.27 -4.26 -6.73
N GLY A 192 -11.64 -3.08 -6.23
CA GLY A 192 -12.70 -2.23 -6.76
C GLY A 192 -14.07 -2.58 -6.17
N GLY A 193 -15.10 -1.84 -6.60
CA GLY A 193 -16.50 -2.10 -6.21
C GLY A 193 -16.88 -1.63 -4.79
N GLY A 194 -16.01 -0.86 -4.14
CA GLY A 194 -16.26 -0.29 -2.82
C GLY A 194 -17.22 0.91 -2.84
N ILE A 195 -17.72 1.29 -1.66
CA ILE A 195 -18.57 2.48 -1.47
C ILE A 195 -17.79 3.77 -1.22
N TYR A 196 -16.48 3.66 -0.97
CA TYR A 196 -15.63 4.81 -0.65
C TYR A 196 -15.37 5.67 -1.89
N LYS A 197 -15.41 6.99 -1.71
CA LYS A 197 -15.14 8.00 -2.76
C LYS A 197 -13.97 8.86 -2.31
N TYR A 198 -13.05 9.16 -3.23
CA TYR A 198 -11.80 9.86 -2.99
C TYR A 198 -11.63 11.03 -3.96
#